data_AF-A0AA92UKS2-F1
#
_entry.id   AF-A0AA92UKS2-F1
#
_cell.length_a   1.000
_cell.length_b   1.000
_cell.length_c   1.000
_cell.angle_alpha   90.00
_cell.angle_beta   90.00
_cell.angle_gamma   90.00
#
_symmetry.space_group_name_H-M   'P 1'
#
loop_
_entity.id
_entity.type
_entity.pdbx_description
1 polymer ?
#
loop_
_entity_poly.entity_id
_entity_poly.type
_entity_poly.pdbx_seq_one_letter_code
_entity_poly.pdbx_strand_id
1 'polypeptide(L)'
;MAAPAVMAVQDASEDVVDCSIDWTQQSAYNMWYATETMKKDDISVSKEDGLSVKNETATDNWKIQYQLGNNVPLLKGTDYSIKIVMKGSIDGHATVGMGTWGCSQTRVDFTDQYATYTLPYTSVYEGKDGFILMQSGDFVGTINVKSIEVVHSEKATTRYTLDLDNVDYTALGATAAGGWGNGFESKIEGGACVISHGETTNPWDAQVNFGYVYPKGAIINLSMEVKGSVDGSIAAGLQNSNGYKDCGDFPDINLTTKYEKKEVSTVCIGDGADRLLLNLGKYAGTVSIKNLKIVAERVKQESLTIPSSSFATYAAYYPVDYSKLGLKLMPLN
;
A
#
# COMPACT_ATOMS: atom_id res chain seq x y z
N MET A 1 51.50 11.84 5.13
CA MET A 1 50.15 12.06 5.68
C MET A 1 49.23 11.04 5.03
N ALA A 2 48.61 10.16 5.81
CA ALA A 2 47.62 9.22 5.31
C ALA A 2 46.34 9.98 4.97
N ALA A 3 45.73 9.69 3.82
CA ALA A 3 44.43 10.23 3.46
C ALA A 3 43.39 9.80 4.51
N PRO A 4 42.48 10.68 4.94
CA PRO A 4 41.41 10.29 5.84
C PRO A 4 40.53 9.27 5.13
N ALA A 5 40.30 8.14 5.80
CA ALA A 5 39.35 7.14 5.36
C ALA A 5 37.97 7.79 5.27
N VAL A 6 37.43 7.90 4.04
CA VAL A 6 36.02 8.23 3.83
C VAL A 6 35.26 7.00 4.32
N MET A 7 34.72 7.07 5.54
CA MET A 7 33.65 6.16 5.94
C MET A 7 32.51 6.40 4.95
N ALA A 8 32.31 5.43 4.05
CA ALA A 8 31.08 5.37 3.28
C ALA A 8 29.94 5.34 4.30
N VAL A 9 29.16 6.42 4.34
CA VAL A 9 27.86 6.39 5.01
C VAL A 9 27.07 5.34 4.25
N GLN A 10 26.94 4.16 4.84
CA GLN A 10 26.02 3.15 4.33
C GLN A 10 24.65 3.80 4.40
N ASP A 11 24.11 4.18 3.23
CA ASP A 11 22.73 4.63 3.13
C ASP A 11 21.88 3.56 3.83
N ALA A 12 21.13 3.95 4.86
CA ALA A 12 20.22 3.04 5.52
C ALA A 12 19.29 2.44 4.44
N SER A 13 19.02 1.15 4.50
CA SER A 13 18.09 0.48 3.60
C SER A 13 16.84 0.05 4.38
N GLU A 14 15.73 -0.11 3.68
CA GLU A 14 14.48 -0.62 4.25
C GLU A 14 13.93 -1.77 3.41
N ASP A 15 13.34 -2.76 4.08
CA ASP A 15 12.65 -3.86 3.42
C ASP A 15 11.26 -3.37 2.97
N VAL A 16 11.01 -3.44 1.67
CA VAL A 16 9.68 -3.28 1.08
C VAL A 16 9.07 -4.66 0.93
N VAL A 17 7.87 -4.86 1.46
CA VAL A 17 7.13 -6.12 1.28
C VAL A 17 6.40 -6.10 -0.05
N ASP A 18 6.86 -6.92 -0.99
CA ASP A 18 6.29 -7.05 -2.34
C ASP A 18 5.15 -8.07 -2.40
N CYS A 19 5.23 -9.10 -1.57
CA CYS A 19 4.21 -10.14 -1.45
C CYS A 19 4.23 -10.71 -0.03
N SER A 20 3.07 -10.96 0.54
CA SER A 20 2.94 -11.66 1.82
C SER A 20 1.71 -12.56 1.77
N ILE A 21 1.88 -13.84 2.12
CA ILE A 21 0.80 -14.80 2.22
C ILE A 21 0.94 -15.55 3.54
N ASP A 22 -0.10 -15.50 4.35
CA ASP A 22 -0.28 -16.36 5.51
C ASP A 22 -1.22 -17.51 5.13
N TRP A 23 -0.67 -18.70 4.96
CA TRP A 23 -1.40 -19.91 4.61
C TRP A 23 -2.30 -20.38 5.76
N THR A 24 -2.03 -20.00 7.01
CA THR A 24 -2.90 -20.35 8.15
C THR A 24 -4.23 -19.61 8.14
N GLN A 25 -4.31 -18.51 7.38
CA GLN A 25 -5.55 -17.74 7.18
C GLN A 25 -6.32 -18.14 5.92
N GLN A 26 -5.72 -18.96 5.04
CA GLN A 26 -6.39 -19.41 3.82
C GLN A 26 -7.36 -20.55 4.13
N SER A 27 -8.51 -20.56 3.45
CA SER A 27 -9.53 -21.60 3.61
C SER A 27 -9.31 -22.79 2.66
N ALA A 28 -8.54 -22.62 1.60
CA ALA A 28 -8.23 -23.65 0.61
C ALA A 28 -6.95 -23.30 -0.18
N TYR A 29 -6.32 -24.32 -0.77
CA TYR A 29 -5.29 -24.13 -1.78
C TYR A 29 -5.92 -23.82 -3.14
N ASN A 30 -5.62 -22.65 -3.69
CA ASN A 30 -6.23 -22.12 -4.93
C ASN A 30 -5.20 -21.69 -5.99
N MET A 31 -3.95 -22.15 -5.86
CA MET A 31 -2.87 -21.83 -6.80
C MET A 31 -2.54 -23.02 -7.71
N TRP A 32 -1.68 -22.80 -8.70
CA TRP A 32 -1.27 -23.86 -9.60
C TRP A 32 -0.44 -24.94 -8.89
N TYR A 33 -0.65 -26.19 -9.26
CA TYR A 33 0.19 -27.34 -8.89
C TYR A 33 0.16 -28.36 -10.03
N ALA A 34 1.17 -29.23 -10.10
CA ALA A 34 1.31 -30.23 -11.17
C ALA A 34 0.27 -31.35 -11.05
N THR A 35 -0.95 -31.11 -11.55
CA THR A 35 -2.08 -32.07 -11.50
C THR A 35 -1.82 -33.39 -12.23
N GLU A 36 -0.85 -33.42 -13.14
CA GLU A 36 -0.42 -34.61 -13.86
C GLU A 36 0.32 -35.64 -12.98
N THR A 37 0.87 -35.19 -11.86
CA THR A 37 1.76 -35.99 -11.00
C THR A 37 1.40 -35.92 -9.52
N MET A 38 0.70 -34.87 -9.08
CA MET A 38 0.20 -34.70 -7.72
C MET A 38 -1.30 -34.97 -7.64
N LYS A 39 -1.73 -35.68 -6.59
CA LYS A 39 -3.16 -35.88 -6.32
C LYS A 39 -3.72 -34.70 -5.53
N LYS A 40 -5.02 -34.45 -5.66
CA LYS A 40 -5.70 -33.37 -4.91
C LYS A 40 -5.56 -33.52 -3.39
N ASP A 41 -5.47 -34.77 -2.90
CA ASP A 41 -5.35 -35.10 -1.47
C ASP A 41 -3.91 -34.92 -0.95
N ASP A 42 -2.92 -34.80 -1.84
CA ASP A 42 -1.52 -34.57 -1.47
C ASP A 42 -1.27 -33.10 -1.09
N ILE A 43 -2.21 -32.20 -1.38
CA ILE A 43 -2.09 -30.76 -1.13
C ILE A 43 -3.33 -30.19 -0.43
N SER A 44 -3.11 -29.64 0.76
CA SER A 44 -4.18 -29.12 1.61
C SER A 44 -3.75 -27.88 2.39
N VAL A 45 -4.72 -27.18 3.00
CA VAL A 45 -4.46 -26.02 3.84
C VAL A 45 -5.19 -26.21 5.17
N SER A 46 -4.54 -25.88 6.28
CA SER A 46 -5.12 -25.87 7.61
C SER A 46 -4.69 -24.64 8.41
N LYS A 47 -5.45 -24.30 9.45
CA LYS A 47 -5.10 -23.19 10.37
C LYS A 47 -3.86 -23.48 11.21
N GLU A 48 -3.56 -24.76 11.46
CA GLU A 48 -2.46 -25.16 12.34
C GLU A 48 -1.12 -25.19 11.60
N ASP A 49 -1.10 -25.84 10.43
CA ASP A 49 0.13 -26.11 9.68
C ASP A 49 0.31 -25.23 8.43
N GLY A 50 -0.74 -24.48 8.04
CA GLY A 50 -0.77 -23.73 6.78
C GLY A 50 -0.91 -24.66 5.58
N LEU A 51 -0.15 -24.40 4.52
CA LEU A 51 -0.08 -25.25 3.33
C LEU A 51 0.66 -26.54 3.67
N SER A 52 0.07 -27.68 3.37
CA SER A 52 0.66 -29.00 3.58
C SER A 52 0.76 -29.74 2.25
N VAL A 53 1.97 -30.18 1.89
CA VAL A 53 2.22 -31.01 0.70
C VAL A 53 2.86 -32.32 1.10
N LYS A 54 2.17 -33.43 0.80
CA LYS A 54 2.61 -34.79 1.11
C LYS A 54 3.28 -35.41 -0.12
N ASN A 55 4.47 -35.95 0.09
CA ASN A 55 5.13 -36.83 -0.87
C ASN A 55 5.33 -38.22 -0.25
N GLU A 56 4.66 -39.22 -0.81
CA GLU A 56 4.74 -40.60 -0.32
C GLU A 56 6.02 -41.32 -0.75
N THR A 57 6.57 -40.97 -1.91
CA THR A 57 7.71 -41.68 -2.52
C THR A 57 8.58 -40.72 -3.31
N ALA A 58 9.89 -40.83 -3.16
CA ALA A 58 10.83 -40.01 -3.92
C ALA A 58 10.64 -40.21 -5.43
N THR A 59 10.70 -39.10 -6.16
CA THR A 59 10.54 -39.01 -7.61
C THR A 59 11.44 -37.89 -8.14
N ASP A 60 11.43 -37.66 -9.45
CA ASP A 60 12.17 -36.51 -10.01
C ASP A 60 11.64 -35.22 -9.39
N ASN A 61 12.52 -34.35 -8.90
CA ASN A 61 12.14 -33.19 -8.08
C ASN A 61 11.01 -32.35 -8.72
N TRP A 62 11.12 -32.10 -10.03
CA TRP A 62 10.14 -31.32 -10.80
C TRP A 62 8.75 -31.95 -10.92
N LYS A 63 8.59 -33.26 -10.63
CA LYS A 63 7.27 -33.92 -10.67
C LYS A 63 6.39 -33.53 -9.50
N ILE A 64 6.95 -33.05 -8.39
CA ILE A 64 6.13 -32.48 -7.30
C ILE A 64 6.47 -31.01 -7.24
N GLN A 65 5.63 -30.20 -7.85
CA GLN A 65 5.83 -28.76 -7.94
C GLN A 65 4.51 -28.00 -7.80
N TYR A 66 4.55 -26.91 -7.05
CA TYR A 66 3.38 -26.14 -6.65
C TYR A 66 3.78 -24.70 -6.34
N GLN A 67 2.83 -23.78 -6.49
CA GLN A 67 3.07 -22.37 -6.20
C GLN A 67 2.85 -22.08 -4.71
N LEU A 68 3.80 -21.42 -4.08
CA LEU A 68 3.66 -20.87 -2.72
C LEU A 68 3.02 -19.48 -2.72
N GLY A 69 3.05 -18.79 -3.86
CA GLY A 69 2.47 -17.48 -4.10
C GLY A 69 2.38 -17.20 -5.60
N ASN A 70 1.40 -16.39 -6.00
CA ASN A 70 1.18 -15.97 -7.38
C ASN A 70 0.90 -14.45 -7.45
N ASN A 71 0.96 -13.87 -8.64
CA ASN A 71 0.82 -12.43 -8.88
C ASN A 71 1.82 -11.57 -8.07
N VAL A 72 3.05 -12.07 -7.95
CA VAL A 72 4.15 -11.38 -7.29
C VAL A 72 4.68 -10.31 -8.25
N PRO A 73 4.62 -9.00 -7.89
CA PRO A 73 5.22 -7.95 -8.68
C PRO A 73 6.74 -8.01 -8.57
N LEU A 74 7.41 -8.08 -9.72
CA LEU A 74 8.86 -8.24 -9.80
C LEU A 74 9.46 -7.25 -10.79
N LEU A 75 10.66 -6.77 -10.44
CA LEU A 75 11.48 -5.88 -11.27
C LEU A 75 12.75 -6.61 -11.68
N LYS A 76 13.09 -6.55 -12.97
CA LYS A 76 14.28 -7.23 -13.48
C LYS A 76 15.55 -6.59 -12.90
N GLY A 77 16.48 -7.43 -12.46
CA GLY A 77 17.75 -7.04 -11.84
C GLY A 77 17.63 -6.64 -10.36
N THR A 78 16.45 -6.73 -9.75
CA THR A 78 16.28 -6.44 -8.32
C THR A 78 16.60 -7.68 -7.48
N ASP A 79 17.32 -7.46 -6.38
CA ASP A 79 17.61 -8.47 -5.36
C ASP A 79 16.46 -8.53 -4.35
N TYR A 80 15.86 -9.71 -4.26
CA TYR A 80 14.79 -10.04 -3.33
C TYR A 80 15.28 -11.05 -2.29
N SER A 81 14.59 -11.07 -1.15
CA SER A 81 14.67 -12.13 -0.14
C SER A 81 13.30 -12.80 -0.04
N ILE A 82 13.26 -14.11 -0.30
CA ILE A 82 12.07 -14.94 -0.10
C ILE A 82 12.18 -15.54 1.31
N LYS A 83 11.35 -15.07 2.23
CA LYS A 83 11.24 -15.59 3.59
C LYS A 83 10.11 -16.60 3.65
N ILE A 84 10.41 -17.82 4.08
CA ILE A 84 9.45 -18.93 4.16
C ILE A 84 9.44 -19.47 5.59
N VAL A 85 8.28 -19.51 6.23
CA VAL A 85 8.11 -20.18 7.53
C VAL A 85 7.62 -21.60 7.28
N MET A 86 8.49 -22.59 7.43
CA MET A 86 8.18 -23.98 7.09
C MET A 86 8.85 -25.01 8.01
N LYS A 87 8.38 -26.25 7.91
CA LYS A 87 9.01 -27.46 8.46
C LYS A 87 8.78 -28.64 7.51
N GLY A 88 9.61 -29.66 7.64
CA GLY A 88 9.30 -31.01 7.14
C GLY A 88 8.66 -31.87 8.23
N SER A 89 8.17 -33.05 7.86
CA SER A 89 7.87 -34.12 8.82
C SER A 89 9.14 -34.76 9.40
N ILE A 90 10.25 -34.59 8.68
CA ILE A 90 11.63 -34.91 9.03
C ILE A 90 12.53 -33.86 8.37
N ASP A 91 13.82 -33.84 8.72
CA ASP A 91 14.81 -33.02 8.03
C ASP A 91 14.90 -33.38 6.55
N GLY A 92 15.05 -32.36 5.69
CA GLY A 92 15.03 -32.55 4.25
C GLY A 92 15.34 -31.28 3.48
N HIS A 93 15.05 -31.31 2.19
CA HIS A 93 15.27 -30.16 1.32
C HIS A 93 14.20 -30.05 0.23
N ALA A 94 14.10 -28.87 -0.36
CA ALA A 94 13.31 -28.57 -1.54
C ALA A 94 14.07 -27.54 -2.39
N THR A 95 13.58 -27.27 -3.60
CA THR A 95 14.05 -26.13 -4.41
C THR A 95 12.94 -25.09 -4.54
N VAL A 96 13.33 -23.82 -4.54
CA VAL A 96 12.41 -22.67 -4.63
C VAL A 96 12.90 -21.73 -5.73
N GLY A 97 12.04 -21.38 -6.68
CA GLY A 97 12.29 -20.37 -7.69
C GLY A 97 11.22 -19.27 -7.67
N MET A 98 11.53 -18.11 -8.24
CA MET A 98 10.59 -16.97 -8.30
C MET A 98 10.60 -16.30 -9.68
N GLY A 99 9.45 -15.85 -10.17
CA GLY A 99 9.33 -15.21 -11.50
C GLY A 99 8.38 -15.98 -12.38
N THR A 100 8.85 -16.42 -13.55
CA THR A 100 8.03 -17.19 -14.50
C THR A 100 8.57 -18.61 -14.69
N TRP A 101 7.96 -19.38 -15.58
CA TRP A 101 8.38 -20.73 -15.92
C TRP A 101 9.83 -20.76 -16.40
N GLY A 102 10.59 -21.73 -15.89
CA GLY A 102 12.02 -21.84 -16.17
C GLY A 102 12.90 -20.88 -15.36
N CYS A 103 12.37 -20.25 -14.29
CA CYS A 103 13.18 -19.49 -13.35
C CYS A 103 14.27 -20.36 -12.69
N SER A 104 15.39 -19.72 -12.34
CA SER A 104 16.41 -20.37 -11.52
C SER A 104 15.84 -20.71 -10.14
N GLN A 105 16.34 -21.81 -9.57
CA GLN A 105 15.90 -22.28 -8.26
C GLN A 105 17.05 -22.32 -7.27
N THR A 106 16.74 -22.04 -6.02
CA THR A 106 17.64 -22.11 -4.87
C THR A 106 17.18 -23.24 -3.96
N ARG A 107 18.13 -24.02 -3.44
CA ARG A 107 17.85 -25.07 -2.46
C ARG A 107 17.52 -24.46 -1.10
N VAL A 108 16.51 -25.00 -0.43
CA VAL A 108 16.22 -24.76 0.99
C VAL A 108 16.37 -26.07 1.74
N ASP A 109 17.24 -26.09 2.75
CA ASP A 109 17.40 -27.20 3.69
C ASP A 109 16.61 -26.87 4.95
N PHE A 110 15.67 -27.74 5.33
CA PHE A 110 14.76 -27.52 6.45
C PHE A 110 14.80 -28.69 7.45
N THR A 111 14.33 -28.40 8.67
CA THR A 111 14.22 -29.37 9.75
C THR A 111 12.77 -29.78 10.02
N ASP A 112 12.57 -30.70 10.95
CA ASP A 112 11.25 -31.07 11.48
C ASP A 112 10.57 -29.99 12.36
N GLN A 113 11.26 -28.88 12.64
CA GLN A 113 10.74 -27.74 13.39
C GLN A 113 10.46 -26.55 12.47
N TYR A 114 9.42 -25.78 12.82
CA TYR A 114 9.14 -24.52 12.13
C TYR A 114 10.29 -23.53 12.33
N ALA A 115 10.87 -23.08 11.23
CA ALA A 115 11.84 -22.01 11.20
C ALA A 115 11.57 -21.08 10.01
N THR A 116 12.13 -19.88 10.06
CA THR A 116 12.14 -18.94 8.93
C THR A 116 13.39 -19.15 8.10
N TYR A 117 13.22 -19.54 6.86
CA TYR A 117 14.30 -19.68 5.88
C TYR A 117 14.27 -18.48 4.95
N THR A 118 15.42 -17.84 4.74
CA THR A 118 15.55 -16.67 3.87
C THR A 118 16.40 -17.04 2.67
N LEU A 119 15.81 -17.01 1.48
CA LEU A 119 16.46 -17.38 0.23
C LEU A 119 16.73 -16.11 -0.59
N PRO A 120 17.99 -15.81 -0.96
CA PRO A 120 18.29 -14.71 -1.84
C PRO A 120 17.84 -15.03 -3.27
N TYR A 121 17.30 -14.03 -3.96
CA TYR A 121 16.87 -14.18 -5.35
C TYR A 121 17.04 -12.88 -6.15
N THR A 122 17.87 -12.90 -7.18
CA THR A 122 17.95 -11.80 -8.15
C THR A 122 16.96 -12.05 -9.28
N SER A 123 15.98 -11.18 -9.45
CA SER A 123 14.95 -11.39 -10.47
C SER A 123 15.49 -11.19 -11.89
N VAL A 124 15.31 -12.19 -12.75
CA VAL A 124 15.55 -12.08 -14.19
C VAL A 124 14.30 -11.64 -14.97
N TYR A 125 13.17 -11.52 -14.27
CA TYR A 125 11.84 -11.27 -14.80
C TYR A 125 11.30 -9.90 -14.35
N GLU A 126 10.46 -9.30 -15.19
CA GLU A 126 9.73 -8.06 -14.91
C GLU A 126 8.26 -8.24 -15.24
N GLY A 127 7.38 -7.92 -14.30
CA GLY A 127 5.93 -8.06 -14.47
C GLY A 127 5.18 -8.12 -13.14
N LYS A 128 3.86 -8.29 -13.22
CA LYS A 128 2.97 -8.37 -12.03
C LYS A 128 2.44 -9.78 -11.77
N ASP A 129 2.69 -10.70 -12.68
CA ASP A 129 2.19 -12.07 -12.73
C ASP A 129 3.26 -13.11 -12.37
N GLY A 130 4.33 -12.69 -11.68
CA GLY A 130 5.33 -13.60 -11.15
C GLY A 130 4.75 -14.57 -10.13
N PHE A 131 5.39 -15.71 -9.93
CA PHE A 131 5.02 -16.70 -8.93
C PHE A 131 6.24 -17.26 -8.21
N ILE A 132 6.02 -17.85 -7.04
CA ILE A 132 7.01 -18.57 -6.26
C ILE A 132 6.75 -20.05 -6.42
N LEU A 133 7.65 -20.77 -7.07
CA LEU A 133 7.53 -22.20 -7.37
C LEU A 133 8.38 -23.00 -6.40
N MET A 134 7.78 -23.93 -5.66
CA MET A 134 8.51 -24.91 -4.86
C MET A 134 8.47 -26.27 -5.57
N GLN A 135 9.59 -26.99 -5.59
CA GLN A 135 9.69 -28.37 -6.05
C GLN A 135 10.29 -29.25 -4.95
N SER A 136 9.67 -30.40 -4.70
CA SER A 136 10.02 -31.27 -3.56
C SER A 136 9.90 -32.77 -3.87
N GLY A 137 10.00 -33.15 -5.14
CA GLY A 137 9.81 -34.55 -5.57
C GLY A 137 10.80 -35.54 -4.96
N ASP A 138 12.01 -35.10 -4.61
CA ASP A 138 13.04 -35.96 -4.02
C ASP A 138 12.98 -36.06 -2.48
N PHE A 139 12.13 -35.25 -1.83
CA PHE A 139 11.87 -35.31 -0.38
C PHE A 139 10.69 -36.24 -0.07
N VAL A 140 10.89 -37.25 0.77
CA VAL A 140 9.80 -38.14 1.23
C VAL A 140 9.30 -37.69 2.60
N GLY A 141 8.02 -37.33 2.68
CA GLY A 141 7.42 -36.80 3.89
C GLY A 141 6.36 -35.73 3.59
N THR A 142 6.01 -34.96 4.61
CA THR A 142 5.11 -33.81 4.47
C THR A 142 5.90 -32.53 4.68
N ILE A 143 5.75 -31.56 3.77
CA ILE A 143 6.23 -30.19 3.96
C ILE A 143 5.05 -29.34 4.41
N ASN A 144 5.22 -28.59 5.49
CA ASN A 144 4.24 -27.62 5.97
C ASN A 144 4.79 -26.19 5.87
N VAL A 145 4.04 -25.28 5.25
CA VAL A 145 4.42 -23.87 5.06
C VAL A 145 3.34 -22.99 5.69
N LYS A 146 3.71 -22.23 6.72
CA LYS A 146 2.81 -21.28 7.39
C LYS A 146 2.68 -19.98 6.62
N SER A 147 3.80 -19.43 6.15
CA SER A 147 3.77 -18.15 5.45
C SER A 147 4.94 -17.99 4.50
N ILE A 148 4.73 -17.10 3.53
CA ILE A 148 5.78 -16.54 2.69
C ILE A 148 5.75 -15.00 2.77
N GLU A 149 6.92 -14.39 2.70
CA GLU A 149 7.10 -12.97 2.52
C GLU A 149 8.22 -12.75 1.50
N VAL A 150 7.95 -11.96 0.46
CA VAL A 150 8.96 -11.51 -0.50
C VAL A 150 9.25 -10.05 -0.20
N VAL A 151 10.51 -9.74 0.03
CA VAL A 151 10.96 -8.37 0.24
C VAL A 151 12.11 -8.02 -0.69
N HIS A 152 12.20 -6.77 -1.11
CA HIS A 152 13.45 -6.19 -1.59
C HIS A 152 13.92 -5.08 -0.66
N SER A 153 15.22 -4.85 -0.65
CA SER A 153 15.80 -3.72 0.06
C SER A 153 15.84 -2.52 -0.88
N GLU A 154 15.18 -1.43 -0.50
CA GLU A 154 15.34 -0.13 -1.16
C GLU A 154 16.12 0.83 -0.25
N LYS A 155 16.66 1.91 -0.82
CA LYS A 155 17.28 2.97 -0.02
C LYS A 155 16.21 3.55 0.91
N ALA A 156 16.46 3.49 2.22
CA ALA A 156 15.56 4.04 3.22
C ALA A 156 15.38 5.53 2.95
N THR A 157 14.14 5.90 2.64
CA THR A 157 13.81 7.27 2.30
C THR A 157 13.29 7.96 3.56
N THR A 158 13.80 9.16 3.85
CA THR A 158 13.26 9.96 4.96
C THR A 158 11.78 10.21 4.68
N ARG A 159 10.93 9.94 5.67
CA ARG A 159 9.49 10.18 5.57
C ARG A 159 9.09 11.35 6.44
N TYR A 160 8.17 12.16 5.95
CA TYR A 160 7.63 13.29 6.69
C TYR A 160 6.10 13.30 6.66
N THR A 161 5.55 14.15 7.53
CA THR A 161 4.13 14.47 7.58
C THR A 161 3.92 15.83 6.93
N LEU A 162 2.90 15.93 6.08
CA LEU A 162 2.49 17.16 5.42
C LEU A 162 1.07 17.51 5.90
N ASP A 163 0.93 18.63 6.60
CA ASP A 163 -0.36 19.23 6.87
C ASP A 163 -0.86 19.88 5.56
N LEU A 164 -1.84 19.26 4.91
CA LEU A 164 -2.39 19.71 3.63
C LEU A 164 -3.45 20.78 3.85
N ASP A 165 -4.35 20.55 4.80
CA ASP A 165 -5.41 21.50 5.12
C ASP A 165 -5.77 21.48 6.60
N ASN A 166 -6.19 22.62 7.13
CA ASN A 166 -6.69 22.78 8.49
C ASN A 166 -7.67 23.96 8.53
N VAL A 167 -8.96 23.66 8.42
CA VAL A 167 -10.03 24.64 8.30
C VAL A 167 -10.89 24.63 9.56
N ASP A 168 -10.95 25.78 10.23
CA ASP A 168 -11.90 26.04 11.31
C ASP A 168 -13.10 26.82 10.75
N TYR A 169 -14.18 26.11 10.38
CA TYR A 169 -15.41 26.74 9.91
C TYR A 169 -16.20 27.46 11.02
N THR A 170 -15.76 27.38 12.28
CA THR A 170 -16.35 28.13 13.40
C THR A 170 -15.76 29.53 13.55
N ALA A 171 -14.59 29.78 12.93
CA ALA A 171 -13.89 31.04 13.00
C ALA A 171 -14.67 32.19 12.36
N LEU A 172 -14.53 33.40 12.93
CA LEU A 172 -15.12 34.60 12.37
C LEU A 172 -14.52 34.88 10.98
N GLY A 173 -15.40 35.01 9.97
CA GLY A 173 -14.96 35.24 8.59
C GLY A 173 -14.47 33.99 7.86
N ALA A 174 -14.73 32.78 8.39
CA ALA A 174 -14.47 31.54 7.67
C ALA A 174 -15.13 31.56 6.28
N THR A 175 -14.44 30.96 5.30
CA THR A 175 -14.97 30.78 3.94
C THR A 175 -15.56 29.37 3.85
N ALA A 176 -16.75 29.24 3.27
CA ALA A 176 -17.40 27.94 3.10
C ALA A 176 -16.64 27.07 2.08
N ALA A 177 -16.74 25.75 2.23
CA ALA A 177 -16.08 24.80 1.34
C ALA A 177 -16.55 24.94 -0.11
N GLY A 178 -15.62 24.84 -1.06
CA GLY A 178 -15.92 24.83 -2.50
C GLY A 178 -16.37 23.46 -2.99
N GLY A 179 -17.19 23.44 -4.04
CA GLY A 179 -17.71 22.20 -4.62
C GLY A 179 -18.52 22.44 -5.89
N TRP A 180 -19.12 21.37 -6.40
CA TRP A 180 -19.98 21.40 -7.58
C TRP A 180 -21.08 20.34 -7.47
N GLY A 181 -22.09 20.47 -8.33
CA GLY A 181 -23.17 19.51 -8.42
C GLY A 181 -24.53 20.16 -8.63
N ASN A 182 -25.55 19.33 -8.83
CA ASN A 182 -26.92 19.82 -9.02
C ASN A 182 -27.42 20.53 -7.76
N GLY A 183 -27.65 21.84 -7.85
CA GLY A 183 -28.11 22.64 -6.70
C GLY A 183 -27.13 22.71 -5.54
N PHE A 184 -25.83 22.48 -5.79
CA PHE A 184 -24.81 22.55 -4.75
C PHE A 184 -24.76 23.95 -4.13
N GLU A 185 -24.96 24.03 -2.83
CA GLU A 185 -24.82 25.24 -2.03
C GLU A 185 -23.94 24.95 -0.82
N SER A 186 -23.10 25.93 -0.47
CA SER A 186 -22.21 25.86 0.69
C SER A 186 -22.11 27.24 1.32
N LYS A 187 -22.38 27.34 2.62
CA LYS A 187 -22.37 28.61 3.36
C LYS A 187 -21.93 28.40 4.81
N ILE A 188 -21.43 29.47 5.44
CA ILE A 188 -21.18 29.47 6.88
C ILE A 188 -22.47 29.85 7.61
N GLU A 189 -23.00 28.95 8.42
CA GLU A 189 -24.23 29.16 9.19
C GLU A 189 -24.14 28.42 10.53
N GLY A 190 -24.51 29.09 11.62
CA GLY A 190 -24.51 28.48 12.97
C GLY A 190 -23.12 28.00 13.45
N GLY A 191 -22.04 28.63 12.97
CA GLY A 191 -20.66 28.25 13.29
C GLY A 191 -20.24 26.93 12.65
N ALA A 192 -20.70 26.64 11.44
CA ALA A 192 -20.29 25.50 10.63
C ALA A 192 -20.43 25.82 9.13
N CYS A 193 -19.69 25.09 8.30
CA CYS A 193 -19.93 25.03 6.86
C CYS A 193 -21.10 24.08 6.60
N VAL A 194 -22.24 24.64 6.20
CA VAL A 194 -23.47 23.90 5.87
C VAL A 194 -23.53 23.72 4.36
N ILE A 195 -23.60 22.48 3.93
CA ILE A 195 -23.60 22.05 2.52
C ILE A 195 -24.93 21.37 2.22
N SER A 196 -25.51 21.71 1.07
CA SER A 196 -26.74 21.09 0.54
C SER A 196 -26.64 20.91 -0.97
N HIS A 197 -27.47 20.02 -1.52
CA HIS A 197 -27.63 19.84 -2.95
C HIS A 197 -29.08 19.48 -3.29
N GLY A 198 -29.45 19.58 -4.57
CA GLY A 198 -30.73 19.07 -5.08
C GLY A 198 -30.75 17.55 -5.14
N GLU A 199 -31.89 16.92 -5.41
CA GLU A 199 -31.95 15.46 -5.56
C GLU A 199 -31.04 14.98 -6.69
N THR A 200 -30.28 13.90 -6.44
CA THR A 200 -29.38 13.27 -7.42
C THR A 200 -29.39 11.74 -7.27
N THR A 201 -28.75 11.01 -8.20
CA THR A 201 -28.77 9.54 -8.23
C THR A 201 -27.43 8.93 -7.85
N ASN A 202 -26.32 9.56 -8.24
CA ASN A 202 -24.97 9.05 -8.03
C ASN A 202 -24.26 9.79 -6.90
N PRO A 203 -23.30 9.15 -6.22
CA PRO A 203 -22.55 9.81 -5.12
C PRO A 203 -21.77 11.04 -5.58
N TRP A 204 -21.27 11.04 -6.82
CA TRP A 204 -20.46 12.11 -7.41
C TRP A 204 -21.27 13.22 -8.07
N ASP A 205 -22.61 13.13 -8.10
CA ASP A 205 -23.46 14.16 -8.72
C ASP A 205 -23.45 15.48 -7.91
N ALA A 206 -23.01 15.44 -6.65
CA ALA A 206 -22.67 16.60 -5.82
C ALA A 206 -21.44 16.31 -4.94
N GLN A 207 -20.44 17.19 -4.99
CA GLN A 207 -19.14 16.97 -4.36
C GLN A 207 -18.57 18.24 -3.75
N VAL A 208 -17.93 18.10 -2.58
CA VAL A 208 -16.99 19.10 -2.03
C VAL A 208 -15.59 18.70 -2.47
N ASN A 209 -14.75 19.68 -2.84
CA ASN A 209 -13.40 19.41 -3.34
C ASN A 209 -12.33 20.13 -2.51
N PHE A 210 -11.34 19.37 -2.08
CA PHE A 210 -10.10 19.86 -1.49
C PHE A 210 -8.94 19.59 -2.45
N GLY A 211 -8.56 20.63 -3.21
CA GLY A 211 -7.54 20.55 -4.26
C GLY A 211 -6.12 20.72 -3.73
N TYR A 212 -5.37 19.62 -3.65
CA TYR A 212 -3.98 19.57 -3.20
C TYR A 212 -3.24 18.48 -3.97
N VAL A 213 -1.91 18.53 -4.01
CA VAL A 213 -1.12 17.38 -4.49
C VAL A 213 -1.05 16.32 -3.40
N TYR A 214 -1.69 15.17 -3.63
CA TYR A 214 -1.67 14.04 -2.71
C TYR A 214 -0.53 13.07 -3.12
N PRO A 215 0.52 12.91 -2.30
CA PRO A 215 1.66 12.04 -2.64
C PRO A 215 1.24 10.58 -2.78
N LYS A 216 1.58 9.94 -3.90
CA LYS A 216 1.42 8.49 -4.06
C LYS A 216 2.22 7.74 -2.98
N GLY A 217 1.61 6.71 -2.40
CA GLY A 217 2.15 5.93 -1.30
C GLY A 217 2.00 6.57 0.08
N ALA A 218 1.58 7.84 0.18
CA ALA A 218 1.26 8.46 1.47
C ALA A 218 -0.08 7.96 2.01
N ILE A 219 -0.19 7.96 3.35
CA ILE A 219 -1.46 7.76 4.05
C ILE A 219 -2.12 9.13 4.18
N ILE A 220 -3.28 9.32 3.56
CA ILE A 220 -4.05 10.55 3.65
C ILE A 220 -5.09 10.39 4.75
N ASN A 221 -4.95 11.18 5.81
CA ASN A 221 -5.86 11.24 6.94
C ASN A 221 -6.81 12.43 6.78
N LEU A 222 -8.10 12.18 6.86
CA LEU A 222 -9.16 13.18 6.93
C LEU A 222 -9.80 13.11 8.32
N SER A 223 -9.81 14.22 9.03
CA SER A 223 -10.55 14.38 10.28
C SER A 223 -11.51 15.54 10.19
N MET A 224 -12.73 15.36 10.71
CA MET A 224 -13.70 16.43 10.79
C MET A 224 -14.72 16.27 11.92
N GLU A 225 -15.19 17.38 12.47
CA GLU A 225 -16.42 17.42 13.26
C GLU A 225 -17.61 17.63 12.31
N VAL A 226 -18.45 16.61 12.17
CA VAL A 226 -19.49 16.58 11.13
C VAL A 226 -20.82 16.05 11.68
N LYS A 227 -21.92 16.53 11.10
CA LYS A 227 -23.26 15.96 11.28
C LYS A 227 -24.07 16.02 9.99
N GLY A 228 -25.09 15.19 9.93
CA GLY A 228 -26.17 15.24 8.96
C GLY A 228 -27.40 15.98 9.48
N SER A 229 -28.33 16.33 8.58
CA SER A 229 -29.70 16.69 8.95
C SER A 229 -30.57 15.48 9.26
N VAL A 230 -30.17 14.31 8.73
CA VAL A 230 -30.75 12.98 8.96
C VAL A 230 -29.62 11.96 9.11
N ASP A 231 -29.90 10.78 9.66
CA ASP A 231 -28.90 9.71 9.69
C ASP A 231 -28.63 9.17 8.28
N GLY A 232 -27.38 8.80 7.99
CA GLY A 232 -26.97 8.30 6.68
C GLY A 232 -25.45 8.20 6.55
N SER A 233 -24.92 8.19 5.33
CA SER A 233 -23.48 8.22 5.09
C SER A 233 -23.13 9.01 3.83
N ILE A 234 -21.89 9.47 3.78
CA ILE A 234 -21.24 10.01 2.58
C ILE A 234 -19.96 9.22 2.32
N ALA A 235 -19.53 9.18 1.06
CA ALA A 235 -18.26 8.58 0.68
C ALA A 235 -17.19 9.67 0.48
N ALA A 236 -15.91 9.30 0.53
CA ALA A 236 -14.82 10.19 0.15
C ALA A 236 -13.77 9.43 -0.66
N GLY A 237 -13.08 10.12 -1.56
CA GLY A 237 -12.06 9.51 -2.41
C GLY A 237 -11.03 10.50 -2.92
N LEU A 238 -9.84 9.99 -3.22
CA LEU A 238 -8.78 10.69 -3.93
C LEU A 238 -8.95 10.50 -5.42
N GLN A 239 -8.76 11.56 -6.19
CA GLN A 239 -8.92 11.53 -7.63
C GLN A 239 -7.80 12.32 -8.31
N ASN A 240 -7.36 11.82 -9.47
CA ASN A 240 -6.63 12.61 -10.44
C ASN A 240 -7.66 13.23 -11.40
N SER A 241 -7.75 14.55 -11.39
CA SER A 241 -8.67 15.32 -12.24
C SER A 241 -8.46 15.06 -13.74
N ASN A 242 -7.23 14.73 -14.14
CA ASN A 242 -6.91 14.34 -15.50
C ASN A 242 -7.38 12.90 -15.78
N GLY A 243 -8.56 12.81 -16.39
CA GLY A 243 -9.20 11.53 -16.71
C GLY A 243 -9.97 10.92 -15.54
N TYR A 244 -10.20 11.67 -14.46
CA TYR A 244 -11.04 11.28 -13.33
C TYR A 244 -10.65 9.93 -12.72
N LYS A 245 -9.34 9.65 -12.66
CA LYS A 245 -8.84 8.35 -12.22
C LYS A 245 -8.95 8.24 -10.71
N ASP A 246 -9.48 7.12 -10.23
CA ASP A 246 -9.45 6.76 -8.82
C ASP A 246 -7.99 6.65 -8.34
N CYS A 247 -7.72 7.31 -7.22
CA CYS A 247 -6.41 7.33 -6.56
C CYS A 247 -6.47 6.84 -5.12
N GLY A 248 -7.62 6.33 -4.65
CA GLY A 248 -7.78 5.76 -3.32
C GLY A 248 -9.10 6.18 -2.67
N ASP A 249 -9.89 5.20 -2.25
CA ASP A 249 -11.16 5.42 -1.56
C ASP A 249 -11.01 5.41 -0.04
N PHE A 250 -11.73 6.27 0.64
CA PHE A 250 -11.87 6.24 2.10
C PHE A 250 -13.01 5.30 2.50
N PRO A 251 -13.00 4.76 3.73
CA PRO A 251 -14.19 4.14 4.33
C PRO A 251 -15.38 5.11 4.35
N ASP A 252 -16.60 4.56 4.28
CA ASP A 252 -17.83 5.35 4.41
C ASP A 252 -17.86 6.17 5.71
N ILE A 253 -18.28 7.42 5.59
CA ILE A 253 -18.38 8.36 6.70
C ILE A 253 -19.84 8.41 7.16
N ASN A 254 -20.14 7.63 8.20
CA ASN A 254 -21.47 7.60 8.79
C ASN A 254 -21.80 8.90 9.52
N LEU A 255 -22.95 9.49 9.18
CA LEU A 255 -23.48 10.73 9.72
C LEU A 255 -24.67 10.45 10.64
N THR A 256 -24.71 11.16 11.76
CA THR A 256 -25.89 11.25 12.63
C THR A 256 -26.38 12.69 12.69
N THR A 257 -27.54 12.90 13.31
CA THR A 257 -28.08 14.26 13.55
C THR A 257 -27.30 15.08 14.59
N LYS A 258 -26.25 14.51 15.21
CA LYS A 258 -25.39 15.18 16.20
C LYS A 258 -23.99 15.36 15.64
N TYR A 259 -23.30 16.41 16.09
CA TYR A 259 -21.89 16.58 15.75
C TYR A 259 -21.06 15.46 16.38
N GLU A 260 -20.33 14.76 15.52
CA GLU A 260 -19.39 13.72 15.90
C GLU A 260 -18.04 13.99 15.22
N LYS A 261 -16.96 13.66 15.92
CA LYS A 261 -15.64 13.64 15.31
C LYS A 261 -15.52 12.37 14.46
N LYS A 262 -15.19 12.52 13.18
CA LYS A 262 -14.89 11.44 12.26
C LYS A 262 -13.43 11.53 11.86
N GLU A 263 -12.75 10.39 11.88
CA GLU A 263 -11.36 10.24 11.46
C GLU A 263 -11.31 9.03 10.55
N VAL A 264 -10.96 9.27 9.29
CA VAL A 264 -10.86 8.24 8.24
C VAL A 264 -9.57 8.44 7.47
N SER A 265 -9.03 7.36 6.90
CA SER A 265 -7.79 7.40 6.16
C SER A 265 -7.83 6.49 4.94
N THR A 266 -7.02 6.81 3.93
CA THR A 266 -6.76 5.93 2.79
C THR A 266 -5.29 6.06 2.35
N VAL A 267 -4.83 5.12 1.53
CA VAL A 267 -3.52 5.21 0.87
C VAL A 267 -3.72 5.81 -0.52
N CYS A 268 -2.94 6.83 -0.86
CA CYS A 268 -2.95 7.37 -2.22
C CYS A 268 -2.22 6.39 -3.17
N ILE A 269 -2.97 5.67 -4.01
CA ILE A 269 -2.41 4.67 -4.93
C ILE A 269 -2.15 5.22 -6.33
N GLY A 270 -2.80 6.33 -6.69
CA GLY A 270 -2.75 6.90 -8.03
C GLY A 270 -1.67 7.97 -8.20
N ASP A 271 -1.08 8.01 -9.41
CA ASP A 271 -0.18 9.09 -9.79
C ASP A 271 -0.96 10.38 -10.09
N GLY A 272 -0.44 11.52 -9.63
CA GLY A 272 -1.02 12.83 -9.89
C GLY A 272 -2.39 13.06 -9.25
N ALA A 273 -2.67 12.40 -8.12
CA ALA A 273 -3.87 12.68 -7.33
C ALA A 273 -3.86 14.14 -6.88
N ASP A 274 -4.89 14.89 -7.29
CA ASP A 274 -4.97 16.34 -7.09
C ASP A 274 -6.27 16.81 -6.40
N ARG A 275 -7.14 15.86 -6.02
CA ARG A 275 -8.43 16.11 -5.38
C ARG A 275 -8.71 15.11 -4.28
N LEU A 276 -9.15 15.60 -3.13
CA LEU A 276 -9.97 14.82 -2.20
C LEU A 276 -11.41 15.29 -2.36
N LEU A 277 -12.29 14.35 -2.67
CA LEU A 277 -13.70 14.61 -2.93
C LEU A 277 -14.53 14.02 -1.81
N LEU A 278 -15.38 14.81 -1.18
CA LEU A 278 -16.51 14.30 -0.40
C LEU A 278 -17.68 14.12 -1.37
N ASN A 279 -18.19 12.90 -1.49
CA ASN A 279 -19.27 12.51 -2.39
C ASN A 279 -20.61 12.58 -1.65
N LEU A 280 -21.38 13.64 -1.88
CA LEU A 280 -22.62 13.91 -1.17
C LEU A 280 -23.86 13.47 -1.93
N GLY A 281 -23.81 13.24 -3.25
CA GLY A 281 -25.02 13.16 -4.08
C GLY A 281 -26.11 12.18 -3.63
N LYS A 282 -25.74 11.06 -2.99
CA LYS A 282 -26.71 10.08 -2.45
C LYS A 282 -27.27 10.44 -1.07
N TYR A 283 -26.71 11.42 -0.38
CA TYR A 283 -27.13 11.81 0.96
C TYR A 283 -28.35 12.73 0.88
N ALA A 284 -29.51 12.24 1.33
CA ALA A 284 -30.78 12.95 1.24
C ALA A 284 -30.96 14.00 2.36
N GLY A 285 -30.04 14.96 2.45
CA GLY A 285 -30.05 15.97 3.51
C GLY A 285 -28.95 17.01 3.40
N THR A 286 -28.76 17.79 4.45
CA THR A 286 -27.65 18.75 4.58
C THR A 286 -26.56 18.20 5.46
N VAL A 287 -25.31 18.50 5.12
CA VAL A 287 -24.13 18.14 5.91
C VAL A 287 -23.56 19.40 6.52
N SER A 288 -23.24 19.38 7.82
CA SER A 288 -22.60 20.51 8.51
C SER A 288 -21.22 20.09 9.03
N ILE A 289 -20.18 20.83 8.66
CA ILE A 289 -18.78 20.54 9.00
C ILE A 289 -18.21 21.71 9.80
N LYS A 290 -17.43 21.41 10.86
CA LYS A 290 -16.69 22.41 11.65
C LYS A 290 -15.19 22.33 11.43
N ASN A 291 -14.47 21.68 12.33
CA ASN A 291 -13.02 21.61 12.32
C ASN A 291 -12.58 20.50 11.37
N LEU A 292 -12.14 20.83 10.16
CA LEU A 292 -11.65 19.88 9.16
C LEU A 292 -10.13 19.93 9.07
N LYS A 293 -9.48 18.76 9.06
CA LYS A 293 -8.03 18.66 8.88
C LYS A 293 -7.70 17.53 7.91
N ILE A 294 -6.78 17.81 6.98
CA ILE A 294 -6.24 16.84 6.02
C ILE A 294 -4.72 16.76 6.24
N VAL A 295 -4.21 15.55 6.46
CA VAL A 295 -2.79 15.29 6.72
C VAL A 295 -2.31 14.14 5.86
N ALA A 296 -1.22 14.32 5.13
CA ALA A 296 -0.52 13.24 4.46
C ALA A 296 0.65 12.75 5.35
N GLU A 297 0.62 11.48 5.72
CA GLU A 297 1.68 10.83 6.50
C GLU A 297 2.51 9.90 5.62
N ARG A 298 3.71 9.56 6.11
CA ARG A 298 4.65 8.67 5.42
C ARG A 298 5.03 9.15 4.02
N VAL A 299 4.97 10.46 3.77
CA VAL A 299 5.36 11.06 2.49
C VAL A 299 6.84 10.78 2.27
N LYS A 300 7.17 10.04 1.21
CA LYS A 300 8.57 9.77 0.85
C LYS A 300 9.22 11.06 0.39
N GLN A 301 10.34 11.42 1.00
CA GLN A 301 11.21 12.49 0.51
C GLN A 301 11.97 12.00 -0.72
N GLU A 302 11.43 12.20 -1.91
CA GLU A 302 12.17 11.88 -3.14
C GLU A 302 13.36 12.85 -3.29
N SER A 303 14.58 12.33 -3.25
CA SER A 303 15.78 13.09 -3.58
C SER A 303 15.91 13.25 -5.09
N LEU A 304 15.55 14.42 -5.63
CA LEU A 304 15.82 14.77 -7.02
C LEU A 304 17.28 15.23 -7.16
N THR A 305 18.05 14.56 -8.02
CA THR A 305 19.39 15.04 -8.42
C THR A 305 19.21 16.10 -9.50
N ILE A 306 19.40 17.37 -9.15
CA ILE A 306 19.30 18.48 -10.11
C ILE A 306 20.64 18.62 -10.84
N PRO A 307 20.71 18.45 -12.18
CA PRO A 307 21.90 18.82 -12.93
C PRO A 307 22.12 20.33 -12.85
N SER A 308 23.34 20.75 -12.51
CA SER A 308 23.74 22.14 -12.19
C SER A 308 23.44 23.22 -13.24
N SER A 309 22.93 22.86 -14.42
CA SER A 309 22.79 23.76 -15.57
C SER A 309 21.40 24.37 -15.79
N SER A 310 20.43 24.15 -14.92
CA SER A 310 19.08 24.72 -15.09
C SER A 310 18.54 25.38 -13.82
N PHE A 311 19.03 26.58 -13.51
CA PHE A 311 18.30 27.52 -12.65
C PHE A 311 17.14 28.11 -13.44
N ALA A 312 16.06 27.36 -13.58
CA ALA A 312 14.77 27.85 -14.05
C ALA A 312 13.65 27.16 -13.27
N THR A 313 13.09 27.89 -12.31
CA THR A 313 11.77 27.70 -11.69
C THR A 313 11.37 26.25 -11.37
N TYR A 314 11.74 25.77 -10.17
CA TYR A 314 11.04 24.64 -9.55
C TYR A 314 10.50 25.04 -8.18
N ALA A 315 9.24 25.47 -8.19
CA ALA A 315 8.37 25.57 -7.03
C ALA A 315 7.15 24.71 -7.32
N ALA A 316 7.31 23.39 -7.48
CA ALA A 316 6.16 22.54 -7.79
C ALA A 316 6.46 21.05 -7.58
N TYR A 317 6.30 20.55 -6.36
CA TYR A 317 5.54 19.30 -6.17
C TYR A 317 5.00 19.13 -4.75
N TYR A 318 5.62 19.79 -3.77
CA TYR A 318 5.05 19.98 -2.44
C TYR A 318 5.35 21.42 -2.02
N PRO A 319 4.38 22.22 -1.56
CA PRO A 319 4.68 23.49 -0.90
C PRO A 319 5.33 23.16 0.45
N VAL A 320 6.63 22.88 0.42
CA VAL A 320 7.44 22.80 1.62
C VAL A 320 7.69 24.24 2.05
N ASP A 321 7.11 24.64 3.18
CA ASP A 321 7.46 25.91 3.82
C ASP A 321 8.86 25.77 4.43
N TYR A 322 9.88 25.97 3.59
CA TYR A 322 11.29 25.84 3.96
C TYR A 322 11.70 26.76 5.13
N SER A 323 10.90 27.79 5.43
CA SER A 323 11.13 28.67 6.59
C SER A 323 10.96 27.96 7.94
N LYS A 324 10.22 26.84 7.97
CA LYS A 324 9.97 26.04 9.19
C LYS A 324 10.97 24.90 9.41
N LEU A 325 11.84 24.62 8.45
CA LEU A 325 12.74 23.45 8.50
C LEU A 325 14.04 23.67 9.28
N GLY A 326 14.27 24.85 9.86
CA GLY A 326 15.45 25.11 10.72
C GLY A 326 16.81 24.90 10.02
N LEU A 327 16.84 24.88 8.69
CA LEU A 327 18.04 24.61 7.91
C LEU A 327 18.99 25.81 7.97
N LYS A 328 20.12 25.65 8.66
CA LYS A 328 21.25 26.59 8.55
C LYS A 328 21.95 26.37 7.23
N LEU A 329 21.98 27.41 6.40
CA LEU A 329 22.83 27.48 5.21
C LEU A 329 24.29 27.21 5.62
N MET A 330 24.89 26.15 5.06
CA MET A 330 26.34 26.02 5.10
C MET A 330 26.94 26.96 4.04
N PRO A 331 27.95 27.77 4.38
CA PRO A 331 28.60 28.64 3.42
C PRO A 331 29.30 27.79 2.34
N LEU A 332 29.14 28.23 1.09
CA LEU A 332 29.88 27.70 -0.06
C LEU A 332 31.38 27.99 0.11
N ASN A 333 32.22 26.97 -0.04
CA ASN A 333 33.67 27.10 -0.19
C ASN A 333 34.03 27.59 -1.60
#